data_AF-A0A4E9F1B1-F1
#
_entry.id   AF-A0A4E9F1B1-F1
#
_cell.length_a   1.000
_cell.length_b   1.000
_cell.length_c   1.000
_cell.angle_alpha   90.00
_cell.angle_beta   90.00
_cell.angle_gamma   90.00
#
_symmetry.space_group_name_H-M   'P 1'
#
loop_
_entity.id
_entity.type
_entity.pdbx_description
1 polymer ?
#
loop_
_entity_poly.entity_id
_entity_poly.type
_entity_poly.pdbx_seq_one_letter_code
_entity_poly.pdbx_strand_id
1 'polypeptide(L)'
;MIVLSNVAVPTDGIRLIQGQVTAYIESESAGEGELTIAESSVTWISNISGQGFSLTYPSIILHAVSRESGKIIGRFIDEINEEKSSLFCTDLFVCSNLFCISFMRR
;
A
#
# COMPACT_ATOMS: atom_id res chain seq x y z
N MET A 1 -2.18 6.06 11.89
CA MET A 1 -0.81 5.64 12.25
C MET A 1 -0.52 4.18 11.94
N ILE A 2 0.32 3.96 10.94
CA ILE A 2 0.89 2.67 10.55
C ILE A 2 2.37 2.72 10.93
N VAL A 3 2.83 1.72 11.69
CA VAL A 3 4.23 1.64 12.14
C VAL A 3 4.93 0.55 11.36
N LEU A 4 6.07 0.90 10.73
CA LEU A 4 6.95 -0.08 10.12
C LEU A 4 7.63 -0.90 11.21
N SER A 5 7.46 -2.21 11.14
CA SER A 5 8.02 -3.16 12.10
C SER A 5 8.53 -4.40 11.36
N ASN A 6 9.25 -5.26 12.06
CA ASN A 6 9.68 -6.52 11.48
C ASN A 6 8.45 -7.43 11.32
N VAL A 7 7.93 -7.54 10.11
CA VAL A 7 6.76 -8.35 9.78
C VAL A 7 7.18 -9.60 9.04
N ALA A 8 6.50 -10.72 9.29
CA ALA A 8 6.70 -11.95 8.55
C ALA A 8 5.87 -11.95 7.27
N VAL A 9 6.45 -12.44 6.18
CA VAL A 9 5.71 -12.70 4.94
C VAL A 9 4.70 -13.82 5.21
N PRO A 10 3.42 -13.66 4.82
CA PRO A 10 2.44 -14.73 4.97
C PRO A 10 2.88 -15.95 4.14
N THR A 11 2.80 -17.15 4.72
CA THR A 11 3.23 -18.39 4.04
C THR A 11 2.07 -19.08 3.31
N ASP A 12 0.83 -18.88 3.78
CA ASP A 12 -0.37 -19.51 3.25
C ASP A 12 -1.25 -18.54 2.48
N GLY A 13 -1.93 -19.05 1.45
CA GLY A 13 -2.90 -18.28 0.67
C GLY A 13 -2.31 -17.11 -0.10
N ILE A 14 -1.01 -17.11 -0.42
CA ILE A 14 -0.39 -16.07 -1.23
C ILE A 14 -1.03 -16.05 -2.62
N ARG A 15 -1.54 -14.89 -3.03
CA ARG A 15 -2.16 -14.66 -4.34
C ARG A 15 -1.24 -13.88 -5.28
N LEU A 16 -0.46 -12.95 -4.74
CA LEU A 16 0.44 -12.12 -5.53
C LEU A 16 1.66 -11.74 -4.69
N ILE A 17 2.83 -11.77 -5.31
CA ILE A 17 4.05 -11.15 -4.80
C ILE A 17 4.50 -10.17 -5.87
N GLN A 18 4.65 -8.90 -5.50
CA GLN A 18 5.08 -7.83 -6.38
C GLN A 18 6.27 -7.11 -5.76
N GLY A 19 7.44 -7.25 -6.39
CA GLY A 19 8.61 -6.45 -6.07
C GLY A 19 8.52 -5.04 -6.66
N GLN A 20 9.46 -4.18 -6.28
CA GLN A 20 9.56 -2.79 -6.75
C GLN A 20 8.27 -2.00 -6.48
N VAL A 21 7.80 -2.10 -5.24
CA VAL A 21 6.61 -1.40 -4.76
C VAL A 21 7.05 -0.40 -3.70
N THR A 22 6.79 0.87 -3.95
CA THR A 22 7.02 1.94 -3.00
C THR A 22 5.78 2.13 -2.14
N ALA A 23 5.93 2.02 -0.82
CA ALA A 23 4.86 2.34 0.12
C ALA A 23 4.93 3.80 0.56
N TYR A 24 3.77 4.42 0.74
CA TYR A 24 3.60 5.78 1.23
C TYR A 24 2.69 5.75 2.45
N ILE A 25 3.19 6.21 3.59
CA ILE A 25 2.47 6.28 4.86
C ILE A 25 2.30 7.74 5.23
N GLU A 26 1.07 8.21 5.46
CA GLU A 26 0.80 9.58 5.91
C GLU A 26 1.49 10.64 5.02
N SER A 27 1.51 10.42 3.70
CA SER A 27 2.21 11.22 2.67
C SER A 27 3.74 11.14 2.62
N GLU A 28 4.37 10.38 3.51
CA GLU A 28 5.81 10.11 3.48
C GLU A 28 6.12 8.79 2.75
N SER A 29 7.15 8.77 1.92
CA SER A 29 7.60 7.53 1.27
C SER A 29 8.37 6.65 2.26
N ALA A 30 7.88 5.44 2.51
CA ALA A 30 8.56 4.40 3.27
C ALA A 30 9.71 3.71 2.49
N GLY A 31 9.88 4.06 1.21
CA GLY A 31 10.88 3.49 0.31
C GLY A 31 10.35 2.34 -0.53
N GLU A 32 11.24 1.69 -1.29
CA GLU A 32 10.91 0.55 -2.15
C GLU A 32 10.95 -0.77 -1.37
N GLY A 33 10.03 -1.66 -1.69
CA GLY A 33 9.88 -2.95 -1.06
C GLY A 33 9.12 -3.97 -1.90
N GLU A 34 8.77 -5.08 -1.27
CA GLU A 34 8.00 -6.18 -1.83
C GLU A 34 6.61 -6.23 -1.19
N LEU A 35 5.58 -6.17 -2.02
CA LEU A 35 4.18 -6.32 -1.63
C LEU A 35 3.73 -7.77 -1.84
N THR A 36 3.36 -8.43 -0.77
CA THR A 36 2.74 -9.76 -0.76
C THR A 36 1.26 -9.63 -0.42
N ILE A 37 0.39 -10.04 -1.32
CA ILE A 37 -1.06 -10.13 -1.10
C ILE A 37 -1.40 -11.60 -0.88
N ALA A 38 -1.83 -11.93 0.33
CA ALA A 38 -2.40 -13.22 0.69
C ALA A 38 -3.91 -13.10 0.91
N GLU A 39 -4.62 -14.21 0.94
CA GLU A 39 -6.07 -14.26 1.17
C GLU A 39 -6.49 -13.70 2.53
N SER A 40 -5.62 -13.82 3.53
CA SER A 40 -5.87 -13.38 4.90
C SER A 40 -5.31 -11.99 5.19
N SER A 41 -4.28 -11.55 4.47
CA SER A 41 -3.55 -10.33 4.77
C SER A 41 -2.75 -9.79 3.58
N VAL A 42 -2.47 -8.50 3.63
CA VAL A 42 -1.51 -7.82 2.74
C VAL A 42 -0.30 -7.44 3.55
N THR A 43 0.88 -7.83 3.10
CA THR A 43 2.16 -7.52 3.76
C THR A 43 3.05 -6.79 2.78
N TRP A 44 3.67 -5.70 3.21
CA TRP A 44 4.70 -5.01 2.44
C TRP A 44 5.97 -4.93 3.28
N ILE A 45 7.12 -5.24 2.69
CA ILE A 45 8.43 -5.20 3.37
C ILE A 45 9.41 -4.38 2.55
N SER A 46 10.02 -3.37 3.16
CA SER A 46 11.09 -2.58 2.56
C SER A 46 12.32 -3.43 2.30
N ASN A 47 12.89 -3.30 1.10
CA ASN A 47 14.12 -4.00 0.73
C ASN A 47 15.36 -3.44 1.45
N ILE A 48 15.31 -2.17 1.87
CA ILE A 48 16.45 -1.48 2.49
C ILE A 48 16.47 -1.70 4.00
N SER A 49 15.34 -1.48 4.69
CA SER A 49 15.28 -1.60 6.16
C SER A 49 14.92 -2.99 6.65
N GLY A 50 14.37 -3.85 5.79
CA GLY A 50 13.77 -5.14 6.18
C GLY A 50 12.49 -4.98 7.03
N GLN A 51 12.01 -3.75 7.21
CA GLN A 51 10.80 -3.45 7.97
C GLN A 51 9.61 -3.22 7.04
N GLY A 52 8.42 -3.47 7.56
CA GLY A 52 7.21 -3.49 6.78
C GLY A 52 5.96 -3.33 7.61
N PHE A 53 4.82 -3.53 6.98
CA PHE A 53 3.53 -3.63 7.64
C PHE A 53 2.80 -4.87 7.15
N SER A 54 1.95 -5.43 8.00
CA SER A 54 1.03 -6.50 7.64
C SER A 54 -0.38 -6.09 8.07
N LEU A 55 -1.33 -6.20 7.14
CA LEU A 55 -2.71 -5.75 7.29
C LEU A 55 -3.63 -6.91 7.01
N THR A 56 -4.31 -7.41 8.03
CA THR A 56 -5.26 -8.50 7.92
C THR A 56 -6.61 -8.02 7.40
N TYR A 57 -7.26 -8.81 6.55
CA TYR A 57 -8.67 -8.60 6.24
C TYR A 57 -9.55 -9.04 7.43
N PRO A 58 -10.66 -8.35 7.74
CA PRO A 58 -11.28 -7.24 7.01
C PRO A 58 -10.87 -5.84 7.52
N SER A 59 -9.75 -5.70 8.23
CA SER A 59 -9.32 -4.42 8.82
C SER A 59 -8.95 -3.35 7.79
N ILE A 60 -8.76 -3.76 6.53
CA ILE A 60 -8.50 -2.88 5.40
C ILE A 60 -9.54 -3.06 4.30
N ILE A 61 -9.86 -1.96 3.63
CA ILE A 61 -10.67 -1.91 2.42
C ILE A 61 -9.78 -1.35 1.31
N LEU A 62 -9.78 -2.02 0.16
CA LEU A 62 -9.15 -1.50 -1.04
C LEU A 62 -10.01 -0.33 -1.55
N HIS A 63 -9.45 0.88 -1.49
CA HIS A 63 -10.18 2.11 -1.74
C HIS A 63 -10.16 2.50 -3.21
N ALA A 64 -8.97 2.42 -3.84
CA ALA A 64 -8.78 2.80 -5.24
C ALA A 64 -7.63 2.01 -5.86
N VAL A 65 -7.72 1.73 -7.16
CA VAL A 65 -6.65 1.13 -7.96
C VAL A 65 -6.50 1.92 -9.25
N SER A 66 -5.29 2.41 -9.52
CA SER A 66 -4.92 3.01 -10.82
C SER A 66 -3.94 2.13 -11.55
N ARG A 67 -4.06 2.07 -12.88
CA ARG A 67 -3.18 1.32 -13.80
C ARG A 67 -2.29 2.21 -14.66
N GLU A 68 -2.26 3.51 -14.40
CA GLU A 68 -1.45 4.42 -15.22
C GLU A 68 -0.04 4.56 -14.65
N SER A 69 0.91 3.83 -15.26
CA SER A 69 2.35 3.95 -15.00
C SER A 69 2.91 5.35 -15.29
N GLY A 70 2.22 6.14 -16.10
CA GLY A 70 2.69 7.43 -16.60
C GLY A 70 2.11 8.66 -15.88
N LYS A 71 1.08 8.52 -15.06
CA LYS A 71 0.51 9.67 -14.32
C LYS A 71 1.15 9.75 -12.95
N ILE A 72 2.05 10.73 -12.85
CA ILE A 72 2.65 11.33 -11.65
C ILE A 72 1.87 10.93 -10.40
N ILE A 73 2.52 10.24 -9.47
CA ILE A 73 1.97 9.84 -8.15
C ILE A 73 1.16 10.97 -7.51
N GLY A 74 1.61 12.22 -7.67
CA GLY A 74 0.88 13.44 -7.30
C GLY A 74 -0.54 13.51 -7.85
N ARG A 75 -0.79 13.23 -9.15
CA ARG A 75 -2.15 13.19 -9.71
C ARG A 75 -3.02 12.09 -9.12
N PHE A 76 -2.48 10.90 -8.85
CA PHE A 76 -3.27 9.86 -8.20
C PHE A 76 -3.62 10.26 -6.76
N ILE A 77 -2.67 10.87 -6.04
CA ILE A 77 -2.92 11.46 -4.72
C ILE A 77 -3.94 12.59 -4.83
N ASP A 78 -3.86 13.47 -5.82
CA ASP A 78 -4.79 14.58 -6.05
C ASP A 78 -6.20 14.07 -6.43
N GLU A 79 -6.32 13.08 -7.32
CA GLU A 79 -7.59 12.43 -7.67
C GLU A 79 -8.23 11.80 -6.43
N ILE A 80 -7.43 11.07 -5.65
CA ILE A 80 -7.87 10.52 -4.38
C ILE A 80 -8.21 11.64 -3.37
N ASN A 81 -7.48 12.76 -3.36
CA ASN A 81 -7.70 13.86 -2.43
C ASN A 81 -8.90 14.74 -2.83
N GLU A 82 -9.23 14.79 -4.11
CA GLU A 82 -10.37 15.52 -4.65
C GLU A 82 -11.68 14.77 -4.36
N GLU A 83 -11.68 13.42 -4.41
CA GLU A 83 -12.79 12.62 -3.87
C GLU A 83 -12.94 12.74 -2.33
N LYS A 84 -11.94 13.30 -1.62
CA LYS A 84 -11.82 13.30 -0.15
C LYS A 84 -12.27 14.56 0.59
N SER A 85 -12.99 15.49 -0.02
CA SER A 85 -13.54 16.63 0.75
C SER A 85 -14.39 16.18 1.97
N SER A 86 -14.81 14.91 2.08
CA SER A 86 -15.50 14.37 3.26
C SER A 86 -14.87 13.17 3.98
N LEU A 87 -13.89 12.45 3.42
CA LEU A 87 -13.41 11.17 3.96
C LEU A 87 -11.93 11.22 4.33
N PHE A 88 -11.68 11.70 5.54
CA PHE A 88 -10.45 11.52 6.31
C PHE A 88 -9.92 10.06 6.21
N CYS A 89 -8.59 9.89 6.25
CA CYS A 89 -7.87 8.63 6.55
C CYS A 89 -7.72 7.57 5.43
N THR A 90 -7.10 7.90 4.30
CA THR A 90 -6.22 6.88 3.67
C THR A 90 -4.79 7.19 4.07
N ASP A 91 -4.31 6.45 5.08
CA ASP A 91 -2.97 6.58 5.63
C ASP A 91 -1.93 5.82 4.79
N LEU A 92 -2.35 4.99 3.82
CA LEU A 92 -1.47 4.06 3.13
C LEU A 92 -1.75 3.94 1.64
N PHE A 93 -0.70 4.14 0.85
CA PHE A 93 -0.69 3.88 -0.58
C PHE A 93 0.51 3.02 -0.93
N VAL A 94 0.35 2.14 -1.92
CA VAL A 94 1.46 1.40 -2.50
C VAL A 94 1.45 1.62 -4.00
N CYS A 95 2.61 1.96 -4.56
CA CYS A 95 2.77 2.22 -5.99
C CYS A 95 3.90 1.37 -6.55
N SER A 96 3.61 0.71 -7.66
CA SER A 96 4.58 0.04 -8.52
C SER A 96 4.66 0.78 -9.86
N ASN A 97 5.61 0.38 -10.71
CA ASN A 97 5.71 0.86 -12.09
C ASN A 97 4.47 0.55 -12.94
N LEU A 98 3.57 -0.34 -12.50
CA LEU A 98 2.37 -0.73 -13.25
C LEU A 98 1.06 -0.24 -12.64
N PHE A 99 1.03 0.06 -11.34
CA PHE A 99 -0.22 0.37 -10.64
C PHE A 99 0.02 1.10 -9.32
N CYS A 100 -1.00 1.81 -8.85
CA CYS A 100 -1.07 2.33 -7.48
C CYS A 100 -2.34 1.82 -6.80
N ILE A 101 -2.23 1.39 -5.55
CA ILE A 101 -3.35 0.94 -4.71
C ILE A 101 -3.39 1.81 -3.45
N SER A 102 -4.58 2.27 -3.12
CA SER A 102 -4.88 2.94 -1.85
C SER A 102 -5.57 1.99 -0.89
N PHE A 103 -5.07 1.91 0.34
CA PHE A 103 -5.67 1.14 1.43
C PHE A 103 -6.28 2.09 2.46
N MET A 104 -7.57 1.93 2.70
CA MET A 104 -8.27 2.60 3.79
C MET A 104 -8.42 1.62 4.95
N ARG A 105 -8.04 2.02 6.15
CA ARG A 105 -8.40 1.27 7.36
C ARG A 105 -9.84 1.64 7.75
N ARG A 106 -10.59 0.63 8.19
CA ARG A 106 -11.92 0.83 8.78
C ARG A 106 -11.82 1.38 10.20
#